data_AF-A0A1Y3EG27-F1
#
_entry.id   AF-A0A1Y3EG27-F1
#
_cell.length_a   1.000
_cell.length_b   1.000
_cell.length_c   1.000
_cell.angle_alpha   90.00
_cell.angle_beta   90.00
_cell.angle_gamma   90.00
#
_symmetry.space_group_name_H-M   'P 1'
#
loop_
_entity.id
_entity.type
_entity.pdbx_description
1 polymer ?
#
loop_
_entity_poly.entity_id
_entity_poly.type
_entity_poly.pdbx_seq_one_letter_code
_entity_poly.pdbx_strand_id
1 'polypeptide(L)'
;MDLEFVLQALAILFHVFFMVLYPPISCFLVYKLLTGGYFTILLGYLIWLIYDWQTPSQGSRLSMFLRRAYYMKLCQQYFPITLRKTAELDPSKNYIIGHHPHGILSFGATNFCQEYSGFSSLFPGMQSYLSTLKMNFWFPIRREYFEFLGVTDCSKNSIQYLLSQPKKGTAVAVVIGGAEEALEAHPGKHRVVLKSRKGFIKLALHCGTIKPVLLSSCQAVAVLFNIFVILISPLLILYYIYYIFIYTSYWWVMMLYFLWYLYDYESPRRGSHLFMCLRRCSLFKCLADYFPVYLKKTAPLSPRRNYLIANHPHGITAAGLFANFLTEATGFSDAYPGITTYPGTLDINFLFPFRREYMLMLGAISCGRESVKYMLSKPAGGHAVVLAVGGAEEALEAHPGASRIILKSRKGFVRLALICG
;
A
#
# COMPACT_ATOMS: atom_id res chain seq x y z
N MET A 1 4.13 20.79 -8.81
CA MET A 1 4.95 19.60 -8.50
C MET A 1 6.11 20.02 -7.63
N ASP A 2 5.88 20.00 -6.33
CA ASP A 2 6.92 20.12 -5.32
C ASP A 2 7.88 18.91 -5.36
N LEU A 3 9.18 19.19 -5.28
CA LEU A 3 10.23 18.16 -5.22
C LEU A 3 10.21 17.43 -3.87
N GLU A 4 9.85 18.10 -2.78
CA GLU A 4 9.80 17.46 -1.46
C GLU A 4 8.68 16.40 -1.41
N PHE A 5 7.47 16.73 -1.86
CA PHE A 5 6.39 15.75 -2.00
C PHE A 5 6.76 14.55 -2.87
N VAL A 6 7.45 14.75 -4.01
CA VAL A 6 7.90 13.64 -4.88
C VAL A 6 8.89 12.74 -4.15
N LEU A 7 9.85 13.30 -3.41
CA LEU A 7 10.80 12.54 -2.59
C LEU A 7 10.09 11.79 -1.45
N GLN A 8 9.11 12.42 -0.80
CA GLN A 8 8.29 11.79 0.24
C GLN A 8 7.48 10.61 -0.32
N ALA A 9 6.81 10.76 -1.46
CA ALA A 9 6.06 9.70 -2.12
C ALA A 9 6.96 8.52 -2.55
N LEU A 10 8.17 8.80 -3.06
CA LEU A 10 9.17 7.79 -3.40
C LEU A 10 9.70 7.05 -2.16
N ALA A 11 9.90 7.73 -1.02
CA ALA A 11 10.30 7.10 0.24
C ALA A 11 9.22 6.14 0.78
N ILE A 12 7.94 6.54 0.69
CA ILE A 12 6.83 5.64 1.02
C ILE A 12 6.75 4.45 0.05
N LEU A 13 6.91 4.67 -1.27
CA LEU A 13 6.94 3.58 -2.25
C LEU A 13 8.07 2.58 -1.96
N PHE A 14 9.27 3.06 -1.63
CA PHE A 14 10.39 2.23 -1.19
C PHE A 14 10.07 1.45 0.08
N HIS A 15 9.44 2.08 1.09
CA HIS A 15 9.06 1.39 2.33
C HIS A 15 7.99 0.31 2.09
N VAL A 16 6.98 0.58 1.26
CA VAL A 16 5.95 -0.41 0.87
C VAL A 16 6.56 -1.56 0.07
N PHE A 17 7.45 -1.26 -0.88
CA PHE A 17 8.23 -2.26 -1.60
C PHE A 17 9.01 -3.16 -0.62
N PHE A 18 9.72 -2.57 0.34
CA PHE A 18 10.52 -3.33 1.30
C PHE A 18 9.66 -4.18 2.26
N MET A 19 8.48 -3.68 2.63
CA MET A 19 7.54 -4.39 3.51
C MET A 19 6.82 -5.55 2.81
N VAL A 20 6.41 -5.38 1.55
CA VAL A 20 5.47 -6.29 0.84
C VAL A 20 6.17 -7.15 -0.20
N LEU A 21 7.19 -6.62 -0.89
CA LEU A 21 7.80 -7.27 -2.07
C LEU A 21 9.19 -7.82 -1.85
N TYR A 22 9.92 -7.30 -0.86
CA TYR A 22 11.21 -7.88 -0.53
C TYR A 22 11.14 -9.39 -0.20
N PRO A 23 10.09 -9.92 0.48
CA PRO A 23 9.99 -11.36 0.75
C PRO A 23 10.10 -12.27 -0.49
N PRO A 24 9.25 -12.18 -1.55
CA PRO A 24 9.42 -13.01 -2.75
C PRO A 24 10.69 -12.68 -3.53
N ILE A 25 11.15 -11.42 -3.54
CA ILE A 25 12.42 -11.02 -4.20
C ILE A 25 13.63 -11.67 -3.52
N SER A 26 13.61 -11.79 -2.18
CA SER A 26 14.65 -12.45 -1.39
C SER A 26 14.70 -13.95 -1.68
N CYS A 27 13.54 -14.63 -1.76
CA CYS A 27 13.46 -16.03 -2.19
C CYS A 27 13.99 -16.22 -3.63
N PHE A 28 13.64 -15.32 -4.55
CA PHE A 28 14.15 -15.35 -5.92
C PHE A 28 15.65 -15.10 -6.00
N LEU A 29 16.19 -14.18 -5.19
CA LEU A 29 17.62 -13.92 -5.09
C LEU A 29 18.38 -15.15 -4.58
N VAL A 30 17.90 -15.83 -3.54
CA VAL A 30 18.47 -17.09 -3.05
C VAL A 30 18.47 -18.16 -4.15
N TYR A 31 17.36 -18.33 -4.88
CA TYR A 31 17.28 -19.23 -6.03
C TYR A 31 18.28 -18.87 -7.15
N LYS A 32 18.44 -17.57 -7.46
CA LYS A 32 19.42 -17.09 -8.45
C LYS A 32 20.87 -17.23 -8.01
N LEU A 33 21.18 -17.12 -6.71
CA LEU A 33 22.51 -17.38 -6.18
C LEU A 33 22.84 -18.88 -6.23
N LEU A 34 21.87 -19.74 -5.90
CA LEU A 34 21.98 -21.20 -5.95
C LEU A 34 22.17 -21.72 -7.38
N THR A 35 21.40 -21.20 -8.34
CA THR A 35 21.43 -21.66 -9.75
C THR A 35 22.43 -20.91 -10.64
N GLY A 36 22.91 -19.73 -10.22
CA GLY A 36 23.74 -18.84 -11.02
C GLY A 36 25.25 -18.98 -10.81
N GLY A 37 25.73 -20.03 -10.15
CA GLY A 37 27.15 -20.23 -9.85
C GLY A 37 27.68 -19.46 -8.63
N TYR A 38 26.88 -18.59 -8.01
CA TYR A 38 27.26 -17.80 -6.82
C TYR A 38 27.13 -18.57 -5.51
N PHE A 39 27.25 -19.90 -5.53
CA PHE A 39 27.02 -20.77 -4.38
C PHE A 39 27.93 -20.42 -3.19
N THR A 40 29.19 -20.02 -3.42
CA THR A 40 30.12 -19.62 -2.34
C THR A 40 29.62 -18.40 -1.56
N ILE A 41 28.97 -17.43 -2.24
CA ILE A 41 28.38 -16.25 -1.59
C ILE A 41 27.16 -16.66 -0.76
N LEU A 42 26.30 -17.53 -1.31
CA LEU A 42 25.15 -18.08 -0.60
C LEU A 42 25.58 -18.91 0.61
N LEU A 43 26.61 -19.74 0.49
CA LEU A 43 27.15 -20.57 1.56
C LEU A 43 27.75 -19.71 2.69
N GLY A 44 28.55 -18.70 2.36
CA GLY A 44 29.06 -17.74 3.35
C GLY A 44 27.93 -17.01 4.10
N TYR A 45 26.89 -16.59 3.36
CA TYR A 45 25.71 -15.98 3.96
C TYR A 45 24.93 -16.96 4.85
N LEU A 46 24.77 -18.23 4.44
CA LEU A 46 24.07 -19.25 5.22
C LEU A 46 24.83 -19.63 6.50
N ILE A 47 26.16 -19.76 6.44
CA ILE A 47 27.00 -19.99 7.63
C ILE A 47 26.83 -18.84 8.63
N TRP A 48 26.90 -17.59 8.13
CA TRP A 48 26.65 -16.41 8.95
C TRP A 48 25.23 -16.39 9.52
N LEU A 49 24.20 -16.68 8.71
CA LEU A 49 22.80 -16.72 9.13
C LEU A 49 22.53 -17.80 10.20
N ILE A 50 23.21 -18.95 10.14
CA ILE A 50 23.13 -20.02 11.14
C ILE A 50 23.73 -19.57 12.47
N TYR A 51 24.94 -18.99 12.44
CA TYR A 51 25.60 -18.42 13.63
C TYR A 51 24.75 -17.31 14.26
N ASP A 52 24.12 -16.48 13.43
CA ASP A 52 23.47 -15.24 13.84
C ASP A 52 21.95 -15.36 14.06
N TRP A 53 21.35 -16.54 13.83
CA TRP A 53 19.90 -16.77 13.73
C TRP A 53 19.05 -16.23 14.90
N GLN A 54 19.65 -16.15 16.10
CA GLN A 54 18.96 -15.71 17.32
C GLN A 54 18.99 -14.19 17.53
N THR A 55 19.76 -13.41 16.77
CA THR A 55 19.89 -11.94 16.95
C THR A 55 18.57 -11.15 16.92
N PRO A 56 17.54 -11.50 16.11
CA PRO A 56 16.21 -10.87 16.22
C PRO A 56 15.53 -11.11 17.58
N SER A 57 15.88 -12.23 18.22
CA SER A 57 15.38 -12.61 19.55
C SER A 57 16.25 -12.05 20.68
N GLN A 58 17.54 -11.77 20.42
CA GLN A 58 18.57 -11.40 21.41
C GLN A 58 19.04 -9.94 21.32
N GLY A 59 18.11 -9.01 21.06
CA GLY A 59 18.39 -7.58 21.24
C GLY A 59 18.69 -6.77 19.97
N SER A 60 18.69 -7.38 18.79
CA SER A 60 18.79 -6.68 17.49
C SER A 60 20.11 -5.92 17.25
N ARG A 61 20.23 -5.19 16.14
CA ARG A 61 21.44 -4.44 15.72
C ARG A 61 21.22 -2.92 15.64
N LEU A 62 20.46 -2.36 16.58
CA LEU A 62 19.98 -0.98 16.59
C LEU A 62 21.08 0.03 16.18
N SER A 63 20.94 0.58 14.97
CA SER A 63 21.89 1.48 14.31
C SER A 63 21.31 2.88 14.21
N MET A 64 21.84 3.81 15.02
CA MET A 64 21.41 5.21 15.01
C MET A 64 21.68 5.92 13.67
N PHE A 65 22.59 5.42 12.84
CA PHE A 65 22.78 5.90 11.48
C PHE A 65 21.55 5.61 10.61
N LEU A 66 21.06 4.36 10.60
CA LEU A 66 19.89 3.99 9.79
C LEU A 66 18.57 4.54 10.36
N ARG A 67 18.45 4.71 11.68
CA ARG A 67 17.34 5.44 12.32
C ARG A 67 17.32 6.95 12.00
N ARG A 68 18.46 7.50 11.56
CA ARG A 68 18.66 8.90 11.13
C ARG A 68 18.96 9.02 9.63
N ALA A 69 18.62 7.99 8.84
CA ALA A 69 18.76 8.04 7.39
C ALA A 69 17.65 8.92 6.78
N TYR A 70 17.98 9.77 5.81
CA TYR A 70 17.08 10.81 5.29
C TYR A 70 15.73 10.29 4.78
N TYR A 71 15.65 9.07 4.23
CA TYR A 71 14.37 8.48 3.80
C TYR A 71 13.38 8.27 4.97
N MET A 72 13.87 8.06 6.20
CA MET A 72 12.99 7.98 7.38
C MET A 72 12.36 9.34 7.73
N LYS A 73 13.05 10.46 7.45
CA LYS A 73 12.46 11.80 7.55
C LYS A 73 11.32 11.94 6.55
N LEU A 74 11.58 11.59 5.30
CA LEU A 74 10.60 11.63 4.21
C LEU A 74 9.36 10.77 4.53
N CYS A 75 9.53 9.56 5.07
CA CYS A 75 8.44 8.71 5.55
C CYS A 75 7.65 9.34 6.72
N GLN A 76 8.35 9.96 7.68
CA GLN A 76 7.74 10.64 8.83
C GLN A 76 6.92 11.87 8.39
N GLN A 77 7.42 12.63 7.42
CA GLN A 77 6.79 13.85 6.89
C GLN A 77 5.54 13.54 6.04
N TYR A 78 5.50 12.44 5.29
CA TYR A 78 4.35 12.08 4.44
C TYR A 78 3.11 11.68 5.25
N PHE A 79 3.29 11.02 6.40
CA PHE A 79 2.21 10.55 7.28
C PHE A 79 2.11 11.34 8.61
N PRO A 80 2.39 12.67 8.58
CA PRO A 80 2.86 13.52 9.69
C PRO A 80 3.02 12.84 11.07
N ILE A 81 3.99 11.91 11.17
CA ILE A 81 4.07 10.99 12.31
C ILE A 81 4.72 11.70 13.52
N THR A 82 3.89 12.13 14.47
CA THR A 82 4.35 12.80 15.70
C THR A 82 4.29 11.86 16.91
N LEU A 83 5.36 11.86 17.71
CA LEU A 83 5.38 11.25 19.03
C LEU A 83 5.08 12.35 20.06
N ARG A 84 4.10 12.14 20.93
CA ARG A 84 3.74 13.10 22.00
C ARG A 84 3.95 12.46 23.36
N LYS A 85 4.81 13.09 24.18
CA LYS A 85 5.07 12.68 25.55
C LYS A 85 3.87 13.06 26.44
N THR A 86 3.24 12.06 27.04
CA THR A 86 2.07 12.22 27.93
C THR A 86 2.33 11.75 29.37
N ALA A 87 3.53 11.22 29.63
CA ALA A 87 4.03 10.87 30.95
C ALA A 87 5.57 10.78 30.89
N GLU A 88 6.22 10.91 32.04
CA GLU A 88 7.62 10.55 32.20
C GLU A 88 7.81 9.03 32.13
N LEU A 89 8.98 8.61 31.63
CA LEU A 89 9.48 7.24 31.74
C LEU A 89 10.81 7.30 32.48
N ASP A 90 10.82 6.73 33.69
CA ASP A 90 12.00 6.60 34.52
C ASP A 90 13.01 5.62 33.86
N PRO A 91 14.24 6.07 33.52
CA PRO A 91 15.22 5.27 32.79
C PRO A 91 15.92 4.20 33.65
N SER A 92 15.67 4.15 34.97
CA SER A 92 16.07 3.01 35.81
C SER A 92 15.18 1.76 35.58
N LYS A 93 14.14 1.87 34.75
CA LYS A 93 13.15 0.81 34.51
C LYS A 93 13.05 0.43 33.03
N ASN A 94 12.45 -0.72 32.78
CA ASN A 94 12.17 -1.27 31.45
C ASN A 94 10.65 -1.35 31.23
N TYR A 95 10.19 -1.16 29.99
CA TYR A 95 8.77 -0.96 29.68
C TYR A 95 8.31 -1.76 28.46
N ILE A 96 7.05 -2.22 28.49
CA ILE A 96 6.32 -2.68 27.31
C ILE A 96 5.36 -1.57 26.89
N ILE A 97 5.62 -0.95 25.74
CA ILE A 97 4.74 0.08 25.16
C ILE A 97 3.75 -0.61 24.22
N GLY A 98 2.45 -0.44 24.45
CA GLY A 98 1.44 -0.92 23.51
C GLY A 98 1.39 0.00 22.29
N HIS A 99 1.82 -0.47 21.12
CA HIS A 99 1.61 0.26 19.86
C HIS A 99 0.23 -0.06 19.30
N HIS A 100 -0.56 1.00 19.06
CA HIS A 100 -1.88 0.92 18.47
C HIS A 100 -2.33 2.31 17.96
N PRO A 101 -3.03 2.47 16.82
CA PRO A 101 -3.42 1.45 15.83
C PRO A 101 -2.37 1.12 14.78
N HIS A 102 -2.50 -0.08 14.21
CA HIS A 102 -1.87 -0.41 12.95
C HIS A 102 -2.84 -1.10 11.99
N GLY A 103 -2.68 -0.82 10.70
CA GLY A 103 -2.93 -1.81 9.64
C GLY A 103 -1.61 -2.47 9.26
N ILE A 104 -1.63 -3.38 8.28
CA ILE A 104 -0.49 -4.24 7.88
C ILE A 104 0.88 -3.52 7.79
N LEU A 105 0.94 -2.29 7.26
CA LEU A 105 2.20 -1.55 7.08
C LEU A 105 2.68 -0.79 8.33
N SER A 106 1.83 -0.61 9.34
CA SER A 106 2.18 -0.10 10.68
C SER A 106 3.04 1.17 10.73
N PHE A 107 2.82 2.14 9.82
CA PHE A 107 3.66 3.35 9.75
C PHE A 107 3.79 4.09 11.11
N GLY A 108 2.75 4.15 11.93
CA GLY A 108 2.80 4.74 13.28
C GLY A 108 3.81 4.06 14.23
N ALA A 109 4.11 2.78 14.03
CA ALA A 109 5.10 2.05 14.83
C ALA A 109 6.54 2.44 14.48
N THR A 110 6.77 3.12 13.35
CA THR A 110 8.11 3.64 13.00
C THR A 110 8.62 4.66 14.02
N ASN A 111 7.77 5.26 14.85
CA ASN A 111 8.17 6.07 16.02
C ASN A 111 9.20 5.39 16.93
N PHE A 112 9.25 4.05 16.95
CA PHE A 112 10.20 3.26 17.75
C PHE A 112 11.43 2.80 16.94
N CYS A 113 11.51 3.17 15.66
CA CYS A 113 12.50 2.73 14.66
C CYS A 113 13.14 3.88 13.86
N GLN A 114 12.73 5.14 14.06
CA GLN A 114 13.39 6.33 13.51
C GLN A 114 13.42 7.46 14.54
N GLU A 115 14.34 8.42 14.34
CA GLU A 115 14.64 9.46 15.33
C GLU A 115 14.01 10.84 15.02
N TYR A 116 13.38 11.02 13.86
CA TYR A 116 12.76 12.29 13.44
C TYR A 116 11.50 12.63 14.23
N SER A 117 10.87 11.65 14.87
CA SER A 117 9.81 11.87 15.86
C SER A 117 10.35 12.10 17.29
N GLY A 118 11.68 12.16 17.48
CA GLY A 118 12.33 12.64 18.71
C GLY A 118 12.25 11.69 19.91
N PHE A 119 12.31 10.37 19.71
CA PHE A 119 12.21 9.43 20.84
C PHE A 119 13.29 9.65 21.90
N SER A 120 14.55 9.80 21.49
CA SER A 120 15.70 9.94 22.41
C SER A 120 15.76 11.30 23.13
N SER A 121 15.14 12.35 22.58
CA SER A 121 15.02 13.66 23.23
C SER A 121 13.81 13.78 24.13
N LEU A 122 12.68 13.14 23.79
CA LEU A 122 11.50 13.04 24.66
C LEU A 122 11.76 12.13 25.86
N PHE A 123 12.55 11.07 25.68
CA PHE A 123 12.88 10.09 26.72
C PHE A 123 14.40 9.88 26.85
N PRO A 124 15.14 10.83 27.45
CA PRO A 124 16.58 10.70 27.66
C PRO A 124 16.95 9.44 28.44
N GLY A 125 17.99 8.73 28.00
CA GLY A 125 18.43 7.46 28.58
C GLY A 125 17.60 6.23 28.16
N MET A 126 16.43 6.42 27.53
CA MET A 126 15.63 5.30 27.01
C MET A 126 16.11 4.83 25.63
N GLN A 127 15.99 3.53 25.36
CA GLN A 127 16.32 2.88 24.09
C GLN A 127 15.10 2.12 23.56
N SER A 128 14.53 2.62 22.44
CA SER A 128 13.33 2.07 21.82
C SER A 128 13.61 0.86 20.93
N TYR A 129 12.75 -0.16 21.01
CA TYR A 129 12.70 -1.33 20.14
C TYR A 129 11.28 -1.54 19.63
N LEU A 130 11.12 -2.22 18.49
CA LEU A 130 9.81 -2.63 17.97
C LEU A 130 9.76 -4.15 17.77
N SER A 131 8.87 -4.84 18.48
CA SER A 131 8.64 -6.27 18.29
C SER A 131 7.65 -6.53 17.14
N THR A 132 8.00 -7.44 16.23
CA THR A 132 7.20 -7.83 15.06
C THR A 132 7.17 -9.36 14.87
N LEU A 133 6.32 -9.83 13.95
CA LEU A 133 6.14 -11.25 13.64
C LEU A 133 7.46 -11.91 13.21
N LYS A 134 7.82 -13.04 13.83
CA LYS A 134 9.06 -13.79 13.58
C LYS A 134 9.33 -14.09 12.10
N MET A 135 8.28 -14.33 11.30
CA MET A 135 8.39 -14.58 9.84
C MET A 135 9.09 -13.46 9.08
N ASN A 136 9.09 -12.22 9.58
CA ASN A 136 9.75 -11.10 8.92
C ASN A 136 11.28 -11.26 8.85
N PHE A 137 11.85 -12.04 9.78
CA PHE A 137 13.29 -12.34 9.86
C PHE A 137 13.69 -13.61 9.11
N TRP A 138 12.76 -14.29 8.41
CA TRP A 138 13.09 -15.46 7.58
C TRP A 138 13.64 -15.10 6.19
N PHE A 139 13.56 -13.83 5.80
CA PHE A 139 13.95 -13.35 4.48
C PHE A 139 15.30 -12.63 4.56
N PRO A 140 16.38 -13.17 3.94
CA PRO A 140 17.66 -12.50 3.79
C PRO A 140 17.54 -11.03 3.35
N ILE A 141 18.44 -10.18 3.84
CA ILE A 141 18.53 -8.72 3.67
C ILE A 141 17.36 -7.95 4.33
N ARG A 142 16.13 -8.47 4.29
CA ARG A 142 14.99 -7.90 5.03
C ARG A 142 15.16 -8.01 6.54
N ARG A 143 15.64 -9.18 6.98
CA ARG A 143 16.02 -9.46 8.36
C ARG A 143 17.00 -8.41 8.90
N GLU A 144 18.07 -8.16 8.16
CA GLU A 144 19.18 -7.28 8.55
C GLU A 144 18.74 -5.83 8.60
N TYR A 145 17.99 -5.37 7.60
CA TYR A 145 17.37 -4.04 7.61
C TYR A 145 16.48 -3.81 8.84
N PHE A 146 15.65 -4.80 9.20
CA PHE A 146 14.84 -4.75 10.43
C PHE A 146 15.72 -4.74 11.69
N GLU A 147 16.77 -5.56 11.75
CA GLU A 147 17.67 -5.57 12.90
C GLU A 147 18.41 -4.24 13.08
N PHE A 148 18.90 -3.63 12.00
CA PHE A 148 19.56 -2.33 12.07
C PHE A 148 18.60 -1.20 12.49
N LEU A 149 17.29 -1.34 12.23
CA LEU A 149 16.28 -0.42 12.75
C LEU A 149 15.89 -0.73 14.21
N GLY A 150 16.48 -1.73 14.86
CA GLY A 150 16.15 -2.16 16.22
C GLY A 150 14.79 -2.84 16.33
N VAL A 151 14.38 -3.55 15.27
CA VAL A 151 13.17 -4.38 15.24
C VAL A 151 13.54 -5.80 15.73
N THR A 152 12.67 -6.41 16.54
CA THR A 152 12.88 -7.70 17.21
C THR A 152 11.73 -8.67 17.00
N ASP A 153 11.91 -9.93 17.38
CA ASP A 153 10.82 -10.92 17.46
C ASP A 153 9.79 -10.49 18.53
N CYS A 154 8.50 -10.73 18.27
CA CYS A 154 7.43 -10.54 19.24
C CYS A 154 7.18 -11.76 20.14
N SER A 155 8.02 -12.80 20.05
CA SER A 155 7.97 -13.95 20.95
C SER A 155 8.26 -13.55 22.41
N LYS A 156 7.64 -14.27 23.35
CA LYS A 156 7.81 -14.05 24.80
C LYS A 156 9.29 -13.99 25.19
N ASN A 157 10.09 -14.91 24.67
CA ASN A 157 11.50 -15.04 25.02
C ASN A 157 12.32 -13.83 24.58
N SER A 158 12.02 -13.22 23.42
CA SER A 158 12.72 -12.03 22.96
C SER A 158 12.39 -10.79 23.79
N ILE A 159 11.10 -10.57 24.06
CA ILE A 159 10.66 -9.45 24.91
C ILE A 159 11.20 -9.65 26.33
N GLN A 160 11.18 -10.88 26.86
CA GLN A 160 11.76 -11.19 28.17
C GLN A 160 13.28 -10.92 28.20
N TYR A 161 14.03 -11.32 27.17
CA TYR A 161 15.47 -11.04 27.04
C TYR A 161 15.78 -9.54 27.04
N LEU A 162 15.02 -8.73 26.30
CA LEU A 162 15.16 -7.27 26.25
C LEU A 162 14.92 -6.61 27.63
N LEU A 163 13.91 -7.09 28.37
CA LEU A 163 13.54 -6.52 29.67
C LEU A 163 14.43 -7.03 30.81
N SER A 164 15.03 -8.22 30.69
CA SER A 164 15.90 -8.83 31.70
C SER A 164 17.36 -8.33 31.67
N GLN A 165 17.73 -7.44 30.73
CA GLN A 165 19.10 -6.95 30.64
C GLN A 165 19.56 -6.22 31.92
N PRO A 166 20.86 -6.27 32.27
CA PRO A 166 21.42 -5.50 33.38
C PRO A 166 21.24 -3.99 33.18
N LYS A 167 21.55 -3.51 31.96
CA LYS A 167 21.27 -2.13 31.54
C LYS A 167 19.76 -1.89 31.52
N LYS A 168 19.33 -0.78 32.12
CA LYS A 168 17.93 -0.32 32.14
C LYS A 168 17.69 0.78 31.11
N GLY A 169 16.43 1.18 30.97
CA GLY A 169 15.98 2.12 29.93
C GLY A 169 15.45 1.44 28.66
N THR A 170 15.20 0.13 28.68
CA THR A 170 14.68 -0.58 27.50
C THR A 170 13.17 -0.33 27.33
N ALA A 171 12.75 0.24 26.20
CA ALA A 171 11.35 0.44 25.84
C ALA A 171 10.97 -0.43 24.64
N VAL A 172 10.28 -1.55 24.87
CA VAL A 172 9.86 -2.48 23.82
C VAL A 172 8.45 -2.14 23.38
N ALA A 173 8.29 -1.59 22.17
CA ALA A 173 6.99 -1.40 21.56
C ALA A 173 6.47 -2.74 21.00
N VAL A 174 5.25 -3.11 21.38
CA VAL A 174 4.60 -4.35 20.98
C VAL A 174 3.23 -4.01 20.37
N VAL A 175 2.96 -4.56 19.18
CA VAL A 175 1.64 -4.52 18.56
C VAL A 175 0.71 -5.47 19.31
N ILE A 176 -0.23 -4.93 20.09
CA ILE A 176 -0.90 -5.66 21.18
C ILE A 176 -1.92 -6.73 20.74
N GLY A 177 -2.59 -6.55 19.60
CA GLY A 177 -3.45 -7.56 18.96
C GLY A 177 -2.78 -8.36 17.82
N GLY A 178 -1.56 -7.99 17.41
CA GLY A 178 -0.76 -8.71 16.41
C GLY A 178 -1.39 -8.80 15.01
N ALA A 179 -1.15 -9.90 14.28
CA ALA A 179 -1.64 -10.07 12.90
C ALA A 179 -3.18 -10.02 12.76
N GLU A 180 -3.90 -10.48 13.80
CA GLU A 180 -5.36 -10.41 13.88
C GLU A 180 -5.83 -8.94 13.91
N GLU A 181 -5.05 -8.06 14.53
CA GLU A 181 -5.24 -6.61 14.49
C GLU A 181 -4.76 -5.98 13.16
N ALA A 182 -3.72 -6.51 12.52
CA ALA A 182 -3.17 -5.98 11.26
C ALA A 182 -4.16 -6.06 10.09
N LEU A 183 -4.88 -7.19 10.02
CA LEU A 183 -5.95 -7.44 9.06
C LEU A 183 -7.20 -6.61 9.38
N GLU A 184 -7.34 -6.21 10.64
CA GLU A 184 -8.47 -5.51 11.19
C GLU A 184 -8.17 -4.00 11.34
N ALA A 185 -8.23 -3.24 10.25
CA ALA A 185 -8.05 -1.78 10.28
C ALA A 185 -9.08 -1.03 9.42
N HIS A 186 -9.79 -0.08 10.03
CA HIS A 186 -10.77 0.81 9.40
C HIS A 186 -10.46 2.29 9.74
N PRO A 187 -10.74 3.24 8.84
CA PRO A 187 -10.83 4.64 9.23
C PRO A 187 -11.99 4.89 10.20
N GLY A 188 -11.76 5.77 11.18
CA GLY A 188 -12.77 6.21 12.14
C GLY A 188 -13.25 5.18 13.17
N LYS A 189 -12.67 3.97 13.25
CA LYS A 189 -13.09 2.93 14.21
C LYS A 189 -11.95 2.35 15.03
N HIS A 190 -12.16 2.31 16.34
CA HIS A 190 -11.17 2.00 17.37
C HIS A 190 -11.79 1.09 18.51
N ARG A 191 -11.29 -0.16 18.74
CA ARG A 191 -11.67 -1.34 19.61
C ARG A 191 -10.39 -2.20 19.89
N VAL A 192 -10.29 -3.31 20.66
CA VAL A 192 -9.08 -4.22 20.59
C VAL A 192 -9.33 -5.74 20.65
N VAL A 193 -8.52 -6.52 19.91
CA VAL A 193 -8.27 -7.96 20.14
C VAL A 193 -7.41 -8.19 21.41
N LEU A 194 -7.91 -7.82 22.60
CA LEU A 194 -7.22 -8.13 23.88
C LEU A 194 -7.79 -9.35 24.61
N LYS A 195 -9.02 -9.79 24.28
CA LYS A 195 -9.75 -10.82 25.05
C LYS A 195 -8.95 -12.12 25.18
N SER A 196 -8.27 -12.53 24.11
CA SER A 196 -7.34 -13.67 24.02
C SER A 196 -5.87 -13.29 24.24
N ARG A 197 -5.46 -12.05 23.92
CA ARG A 197 -4.05 -11.63 23.82
C ARG A 197 -3.45 -11.09 25.14
N LYS A 198 -3.60 -11.84 26.23
CA LYS A 198 -3.11 -11.42 27.58
C LYS A 198 -1.61 -11.65 27.83
N GLY A 199 -0.84 -12.10 26.83
CA GLY A 199 0.56 -12.51 26.98
C GLY A 199 1.51 -11.38 27.39
N PHE A 200 1.44 -10.23 26.71
CA PHE A 200 2.27 -9.06 27.04
C PHE A 200 1.91 -8.45 28.41
N ILE A 201 0.63 -8.56 28.82
CA ILE A 201 0.15 -8.14 30.14
C ILE A 201 0.81 -8.98 31.24
N LYS A 202 0.79 -10.32 31.10
CA LYS A 202 1.47 -11.23 32.02
C LYS A 202 2.99 -10.97 32.08
N LEU A 203 3.62 -10.69 30.94
CA LEU A 203 5.05 -10.42 30.88
C LEU A 203 5.42 -9.08 31.54
N ALA A 204 4.64 -8.02 31.32
CA ALA A 204 4.81 -6.76 32.03
C ALA A 204 4.59 -6.94 33.55
N LEU A 205 3.58 -7.69 33.99
CA LEU A 205 3.40 -8.01 35.42
C LEU A 205 4.56 -8.82 36.06
N HIS A 206 5.57 -9.22 35.28
CA HIS A 206 6.82 -9.77 35.79
C HIS A 206 8.05 -8.89 35.47
N CYS A 207 7.93 -7.84 34.64
CA CYS A 207 9.07 -7.14 34.02
C CYS A 207 8.88 -5.62 33.73
N GLY A 208 7.74 -4.98 34.05
CA GLY A 208 7.47 -3.57 33.71
C GLY A 208 6.01 -3.10 33.90
N THR A 209 5.59 -2.05 33.19
CA THR A 209 4.25 -1.42 33.31
C THR A 209 3.63 -1.16 31.92
N ILE A 210 2.28 -1.04 31.83
CA ILE A 210 1.50 -1.15 30.57
C ILE A 210 0.60 0.10 30.34
N LYS A 211 0.35 0.48 29.06
CA LYS A 211 -0.74 1.39 28.61
C LYS A 211 -1.34 0.93 27.23
N PRO A 212 -2.68 0.89 27.00
CA PRO A 212 -3.30 0.37 25.74
C PRO A 212 -4.30 1.31 24.98
N VAL A 213 -4.47 1.15 23.64
CA VAL A 213 -5.46 1.84 22.72
C VAL A 213 -5.95 0.88 21.56
N LEU A 214 -6.79 1.29 20.57
CA LEU A 214 -7.93 0.58 19.88
C LEU A 214 -8.10 0.83 18.28
N LEU A 215 -8.43 0.08 17.12
CA LEU A 215 -8.89 -1.23 16.40
C LEU A 215 -10.33 -1.33 15.74
N SER A 216 -10.83 -1.93 14.61
CA SER A 216 -10.77 -3.12 13.70
C SER A 216 -11.22 -2.65 12.25
N SER A 217 -11.45 -3.32 11.08
CA SER A 217 -11.72 -4.73 10.62
C SER A 217 -11.30 -5.04 9.14
N CYS A 218 -11.11 -6.33 8.74
CA CYS A 218 -10.94 -7.05 7.44
C CYS A 218 -10.19 -6.45 6.20
N GLN A 219 -10.20 -5.13 6.01
CA GLN A 219 -10.09 -4.49 4.69
C GLN A 219 -8.69 -4.47 4.07
N ALA A 220 -7.64 -4.61 4.88
CA ALA A 220 -6.26 -4.36 4.45
C ALA A 220 -5.77 -5.30 3.33
N VAL A 221 -6.38 -6.49 3.20
CA VAL A 221 -6.12 -7.43 2.09
C VAL A 221 -6.54 -6.83 0.74
N ALA A 222 -7.69 -6.15 0.67
CA ALA A 222 -8.16 -5.52 -0.56
C ALA A 222 -7.26 -4.33 -0.98
N VAL A 223 -6.74 -3.60 0.01
CA VAL A 223 -5.77 -2.51 -0.20
C VAL A 223 -4.46 -3.06 -0.76
N LEU A 224 -3.89 -4.10 -0.14
CA LEU A 224 -2.67 -4.75 -0.64
C LEU A 224 -2.84 -5.30 -2.05
N PHE A 225 -3.95 -5.97 -2.34
CA PHE A 225 -4.23 -6.50 -3.68
C PHE A 225 -4.27 -5.38 -4.74
N ASN A 226 -4.94 -4.27 -4.46
CA ASN A 226 -5.01 -3.15 -5.41
C ASN A 226 -3.66 -2.44 -5.57
N ILE A 227 -2.88 -2.27 -4.49
CA ILE A 227 -1.50 -1.79 -4.57
C ILE A 227 -0.65 -2.73 -5.42
N PHE A 228 -0.79 -4.05 -5.26
CA PHE A 228 -0.11 -5.06 -6.06
C PHE A 228 -0.45 -4.98 -7.55
N VAL A 229 -1.74 -5.01 -7.91
CA VAL A 229 -2.16 -4.96 -9.31
C VAL A 229 -1.77 -3.62 -9.97
N ILE A 230 -1.89 -2.49 -9.26
CA ILE A 230 -1.67 -1.17 -9.85
C ILE A 230 -0.17 -0.83 -9.97
N LEU A 231 0.65 -1.07 -8.95
CA LEU A 231 2.05 -0.60 -8.90
C LEU A 231 3.10 -1.68 -9.15
N ILE A 232 2.78 -2.94 -8.86
CA ILE A 232 3.77 -4.01 -8.71
C ILE A 232 3.73 -4.96 -9.90
N SER A 233 2.53 -5.33 -10.32
CA SER A 233 2.31 -6.26 -11.44
C SER A 233 3.07 -5.88 -12.72
N PRO A 234 3.24 -4.61 -13.15
CA PRO A 234 3.96 -4.28 -14.38
C PRO A 234 5.39 -4.84 -14.43
N LEU A 235 6.13 -4.72 -13.33
CA LEU A 235 7.54 -5.14 -13.27
C LEU A 235 7.67 -6.67 -13.26
N LEU A 236 6.79 -7.35 -12.53
CA LEU A 236 6.74 -8.81 -12.50
C LEU A 236 6.30 -9.37 -13.87
N ILE A 237 5.34 -8.73 -14.53
CA ILE A 237 4.84 -9.14 -15.84
C ILE A 237 5.93 -9.00 -16.91
N LEU A 238 6.68 -7.89 -16.95
CA LEU A 238 7.83 -7.75 -17.83
C LEU A 238 8.88 -8.84 -17.57
N TYR A 239 9.17 -9.14 -16.30
CA TYR A 239 10.10 -10.22 -15.95
C TYR A 239 9.60 -11.60 -16.42
N TYR A 240 8.31 -11.92 -16.23
CA TYR A 240 7.74 -13.20 -16.68
C TYR A 240 7.67 -13.32 -18.21
N ILE A 241 7.37 -12.25 -18.94
CA ILE A 241 7.42 -12.24 -20.41
C ILE A 241 8.84 -12.54 -20.89
N TYR A 242 9.84 -11.82 -20.35
CA TYR A 242 11.26 -12.07 -20.65
C TYR A 242 11.65 -13.52 -20.30
N TYR A 243 11.23 -14.02 -19.14
CA TYR A 243 11.56 -15.37 -18.70
C TYR A 243 10.95 -16.45 -19.62
N ILE A 244 9.66 -16.32 -19.95
CA ILE A 244 8.97 -17.26 -20.85
C ILE A 244 9.61 -17.25 -22.24
N PHE A 245 9.94 -16.07 -22.75
CA PHE A 245 10.49 -15.91 -24.11
C PHE A 245 11.93 -16.42 -24.26
N ILE A 246 12.76 -16.31 -23.22
CA ILE A 246 14.19 -16.70 -23.26
C ILE A 246 14.46 -18.11 -22.71
N TYR A 247 13.71 -18.56 -21.70
CA TYR A 247 14.02 -19.77 -20.94
C TYR A 247 12.97 -20.89 -21.02
N THR A 248 11.95 -20.76 -21.88
CA THR A 248 10.90 -21.80 -22.01
C THR A 248 10.51 -22.07 -23.46
N SER A 249 10.00 -23.28 -23.72
CA SER A 249 9.39 -23.65 -25.01
C SER A 249 8.05 -22.95 -25.30
N TYR A 250 7.51 -22.16 -24.35
CA TYR A 250 6.22 -21.49 -24.47
C TYR A 250 6.31 -20.06 -25.05
N TRP A 251 7.45 -19.67 -25.63
CA TRP A 251 7.63 -18.36 -26.30
C TRP A 251 6.52 -18.05 -27.33
N TRP A 252 6.01 -19.07 -28.02
CA TRP A 252 4.92 -18.93 -29.00
C TRP A 252 3.60 -18.45 -28.38
N VAL A 253 3.35 -18.75 -27.10
CA VAL A 253 2.19 -18.24 -26.35
C VAL A 253 2.28 -16.72 -26.18
N MET A 254 3.49 -16.19 -25.95
CA MET A 254 3.72 -14.74 -25.90
C MET A 254 3.53 -14.09 -27.28
N MET A 255 3.86 -14.79 -28.37
CA MET A 255 3.60 -14.32 -29.73
C MET A 255 2.11 -14.33 -30.09
N LEU A 256 1.35 -15.37 -29.72
CA LEU A 256 -0.11 -15.37 -29.89
C LEU A 256 -0.78 -14.25 -29.08
N TYR A 257 -0.36 -14.04 -27.82
CA TYR A 257 -0.83 -12.92 -27.03
C TYR A 257 -0.45 -11.57 -27.67
N PHE A 258 0.77 -11.42 -28.19
CA PHE A 258 1.21 -10.18 -28.85
C PHE A 258 0.43 -9.89 -30.13
N LEU A 259 0.15 -10.89 -30.96
CA LEU A 259 -0.72 -10.76 -32.13
C LEU A 259 -2.15 -10.35 -31.74
N TRP A 260 -2.71 -10.95 -30.69
CA TRP A 260 -4.00 -10.54 -30.14
C TRP A 260 -3.97 -9.09 -29.59
N TYR A 261 -2.91 -8.72 -28.88
CA TYR A 261 -2.70 -7.35 -28.35
C TYR A 261 -2.60 -6.31 -29.47
N LEU A 262 -1.95 -6.64 -30.60
CA LEU A 262 -1.90 -5.77 -31.78
C LEU A 262 -3.26 -5.65 -32.47
N TYR A 263 -3.98 -6.75 -32.65
CA TYR A 263 -5.35 -6.75 -33.18
C TYR A 263 -6.30 -5.91 -32.30
N ASP A 264 -6.19 -6.07 -30.99
CA ASP A 264 -7.04 -5.41 -30.00
C ASP A 264 -6.54 -4.02 -29.59
N TYR A 265 -5.45 -3.49 -30.18
CA TYR A 265 -4.71 -2.32 -29.69
C TYR A 265 -5.58 -1.07 -29.40
N GLU A 266 -6.64 -0.85 -30.18
CA GLU A 266 -7.56 0.28 -30.03
C GLU A 266 -8.64 0.12 -28.94
N SER A 267 -8.77 -1.05 -28.31
CA SER A 267 -9.80 -1.32 -27.29
C SER A 267 -9.81 -0.35 -26.09
N PRO A 268 -8.67 0.10 -25.52
CA PRO A 268 -8.63 1.17 -24.52
C PRO A 268 -9.25 2.49 -24.99
N ARG A 269 -9.31 2.75 -26.30
CA ARG A 269 -9.98 3.94 -26.84
C ARG A 269 -11.48 3.73 -27.06
N ARG A 270 -11.95 2.48 -27.17
CA ARG A 270 -13.32 2.12 -27.57
C ARG A 270 -14.24 1.66 -26.42
N GLY A 271 -13.68 1.41 -25.23
CA GLY A 271 -14.46 1.01 -24.04
C GLY A 271 -15.09 -0.39 -24.19
N SER A 272 -14.25 -1.37 -24.53
CA SER A 272 -14.60 -2.79 -24.74
C SER A 272 -14.26 -3.64 -23.50
N HIS A 273 -14.47 -4.96 -23.58
CA HIS A 273 -14.08 -6.00 -22.60
C HIS A 273 -14.61 -5.88 -21.16
N LEU A 274 -15.40 -4.85 -20.84
CA LEU A 274 -16.02 -4.62 -19.53
C LEU A 274 -16.76 -5.88 -19.02
N PHE A 275 -16.34 -6.37 -17.85
CA PHE A 275 -16.77 -7.63 -17.27
C PHE A 275 -17.40 -7.39 -15.89
N MET A 276 -18.74 -7.35 -15.86
CA MET A 276 -19.50 -6.96 -14.66
C MET A 276 -19.28 -7.89 -13.46
N CYS A 277 -18.94 -9.17 -13.66
CA CYS A 277 -18.62 -10.08 -12.56
C CYS A 277 -17.35 -9.66 -11.81
N LEU A 278 -16.33 -9.15 -12.52
CA LEU A 278 -15.15 -8.56 -11.88
C LEU A 278 -15.52 -7.27 -11.18
N ARG A 279 -16.22 -6.33 -11.85
CA ARG A 279 -16.63 -5.04 -11.24
C ARG A 279 -17.46 -5.23 -9.97
N ARG A 280 -18.26 -6.30 -9.87
CA ARG A 280 -19.08 -6.67 -8.69
C ARG A 280 -18.36 -7.54 -7.64
N CYS A 281 -17.07 -7.82 -7.81
CA CYS A 281 -16.30 -8.64 -6.86
C CYS A 281 -16.35 -8.08 -5.43
N SER A 282 -16.62 -8.94 -4.44
CA SER A 282 -16.73 -8.57 -3.02
C SER A 282 -15.45 -7.93 -2.46
N LEU A 283 -14.28 -8.25 -3.02
CA LEU A 283 -13.00 -7.63 -2.68
C LEU A 283 -13.02 -6.09 -2.83
N PHE A 284 -13.79 -5.56 -3.79
CA PHE A 284 -13.88 -4.12 -3.99
C PHE A 284 -14.79 -3.43 -2.99
N LYS A 285 -15.76 -4.14 -2.38
CA LYS A 285 -16.53 -3.61 -1.23
C LYS A 285 -15.60 -3.38 -0.05
N CYS A 286 -14.76 -4.37 0.28
CA CYS A 286 -13.71 -4.23 1.29
C CYS A 286 -12.72 -3.07 1.01
N LEU A 287 -12.47 -2.74 -0.27
CA LEU A 287 -11.67 -1.56 -0.64
C LEU A 287 -12.43 -0.24 -0.41
N ALA A 288 -13.70 -0.16 -0.82
CA ALA A 288 -14.54 1.03 -0.61
C ALA A 288 -14.70 1.34 0.87
N ASP A 289 -14.99 0.32 1.68
CA ASP A 289 -15.13 0.44 3.13
C ASP A 289 -13.81 0.91 3.81
N TYR A 290 -12.63 0.67 3.20
CA TYR A 290 -11.32 1.11 3.72
C TYR A 290 -11.05 2.60 3.50
N PHE A 291 -11.68 3.21 2.50
CA PHE A 291 -11.47 4.62 2.16
C PHE A 291 -12.75 5.43 2.42
N PRO A 292 -13.54 5.04 3.44
CA PRO A 292 -15.01 4.96 3.47
C PRO A 292 -15.70 5.68 2.31
N VAL A 293 -15.60 5.08 1.12
CA VAL A 293 -16.16 5.62 -0.11
C VAL A 293 -17.61 5.19 -0.22
N TYR A 294 -18.48 6.16 -0.43
CA TYR A 294 -19.90 5.94 -0.70
C TYR A 294 -20.37 6.86 -1.83
N LEU A 295 -21.33 6.38 -2.60
CA LEU A 295 -21.94 7.13 -3.70
C LEU A 295 -23.19 7.87 -3.20
N LYS A 296 -23.15 9.20 -3.16
CA LYS A 296 -24.33 10.03 -2.85
C LYS A 296 -25.01 10.49 -4.13
N LYS A 297 -26.19 9.92 -4.43
CA LYS A 297 -27.06 10.39 -5.51
C LYS A 297 -27.67 11.75 -5.14
N THR A 298 -27.42 12.77 -5.95
CA THR A 298 -27.91 14.15 -5.75
C THR A 298 -28.97 14.58 -6.77
N ALA A 299 -29.02 13.93 -7.93
CA ALA A 299 -29.98 14.17 -9.00
C ALA A 299 -30.30 12.87 -9.75
N PRO A 300 -31.45 12.76 -10.45
CA PRO A 300 -31.64 11.71 -11.45
C PRO A 300 -30.79 11.98 -12.70
N LEU A 301 -30.21 10.92 -13.26
CA LEU A 301 -29.59 10.92 -14.59
C LEU A 301 -30.43 10.01 -15.50
N SER A 302 -30.54 10.35 -16.78
CA SER A 302 -31.34 9.60 -17.75
C SER A 302 -30.46 8.65 -18.55
N PRO A 303 -30.77 7.34 -18.62
CA PRO A 303 -30.00 6.39 -19.42
C PRO A 303 -30.08 6.66 -20.93
N ARG A 304 -30.93 7.59 -21.39
CA ARG A 304 -30.99 8.03 -22.80
C ARG A 304 -29.94 9.08 -23.19
N ARG A 305 -29.02 9.44 -22.29
CA ARG A 305 -27.93 10.40 -22.56
C ARG A 305 -26.58 9.83 -22.12
N ASN A 306 -25.53 10.34 -22.72
CA ASN A 306 -24.16 10.11 -22.27
C ASN A 306 -23.73 11.24 -21.32
N TYR A 307 -22.71 11.00 -20.50
CA TYR A 307 -22.29 11.91 -19.45
C TYR A 307 -20.77 12.02 -19.37
N LEU A 308 -20.27 13.23 -19.09
CA LEU A 308 -18.87 13.48 -18.76
C LEU A 308 -18.78 13.92 -17.29
N ILE A 309 -18.48 12.97 -16.40
CA ILE A 309 -18.41 13.17 -14.95
C ILE A 309 -17.00 13.66 -14.58
N ALA A 310 -16.91 14.82 -13.94
CA ALA A 310 -15.68 15.31 -13.33
C ALA A 310 -15.46 14.66 -11.95
N ASN A 311 -14.32 14.01 -11.75
CA ASN A 311 -13.90 13.47 -10.47
C ASN A 311 -12.81 14.36 -9.85
N HIS A 312 -13.09 14.93 -8.69
CA HIS A 312 -12.17 15.70 -7.86
C HIS A 312 -12.54 15.53 -6.36
N PRO A 313 -11.58 15.48 -5.42
CA PRO A 313 -10.14 15.34 -5.62
C PRO A 313 -9.74 13.90 -5.98
N HIS A 314 -8.50 13.73 -6.46
CA HIS A 314 -7.83 12.43 -6.45
C HIS A 314 -6.34 12.56 -6.10
N GLY A 315 -5.81 11.58 -5.36
CA GLY A 315 -4.37 11.34 -5.25
C GLY A 315 -3.90 10.29 -6.26
N ILE A 316 -2.63 9.88 -6.15
CA ILE A 316 -1.95 8.90 -7.02
C ILE A 316 -2.77 7.60 -7.22
N THR A 317 -3.38 7.06 -6.16
CA THR A 317 -4.16 5.80 -6.23
C THR A 317 -5.64 6.00 -6.59
N ALA A 318 -6.13 7.25 -6.61
CA ALA A 318 -7.51 7.62 -6.96
C ALA A 318 -8.61 6.72 -6.34
N ALA A 319 -8.48 6.31 -5.07
CA ALA A 319 -9.36 5.32 -4.44
C ALA A 319 -10.88 5.61 -4.57
N GLY A 320 -11.28 6.89 -4.47
CA GLY A 320 -12.67 7.31 -4.69
C GLY A 320 -13.19 7.09 -6.12
N LEU A 321 -12.33 7.30 -7.14
CA LEU A 321 -12.63 7.01 -8.54
C LEU A 321 -12.79 5.49 -8.75
N PHE A 322 -11.87 4.72 -8.15
CA PHE A 322 -11.82 3.27 -8.26
C PHE A 322 -13.07 2.61 -7.65
N ALA A 323 -13.42 2.99 -6.42
CA ALA A 323 -14.56 2.43 -5.70
C ALA A 323 -15.93 2.86 -6.29
N ASN A 324 -16.10 4.13 -6.69
CA ASN A 324 -17.40 4.62 -7.17
C ASN A 324 -17.71 4.32 -8.64
N PHE A 325 -16.69 4.27 -9.51
CA PHE A 325 -16.92 4.29 -10.96
C PHE A 325 -16.20 3.17 -11.72
N LEU A 326 -15.02 2.73 -11.24
CA LEU A 326 -14.29 1.62 -11.85
C LEU A 326 -14.86 0.25 -11.43
N THR A 327 -15.48 0.19 -10.25
CA THR A 327 -16.11 -1.01 -9.69
C THR A 327 -17.58 -0.74 -9.37
N GLU A 328 -18.30 -1.77 -8.90
CA GLU A 328 -19.65 -1.66 -8.34
C GLU A 328 -19.65 -1.73 -6.81
N ALA A 329 -18.52 -1.37 -6.17
CA ALA A 329 -18.35 -1.48 -4.72
C ALA A 329 -19.39 -0.66 -3.94
N THR A 330 -19.75 0.51 -4.47
CA THR A 330 -20.72 1.45 -3.89
C THR A 330 -22.09 1.45 -4.60
N GLY A 331 -22.34 0.48 -5.48
CA GLY A 331 -23.63 0.31 -6.17
C GLY A 331 -23.99 1.39 -7.20
N PHE A 332 -23.06 1.76 -8.08
CA PHE A 332 -23.33 2.79 -9.11
C PHE A 332 -24.44 2.37 -10.06
N SER A 333 -24.40 1.13 -10.57
CA SER A 333 -25.44 0.58 -11.45
C SER A 333 -26.82 0.56 -10.80
N ASP A 334 -26.89 0.42 -9.48
CA ASP A 334 -28.15 0.38 -8.72
C ASP A 334 -28.68 1.81 -8.47
N ALA A 335 -27.77 2.77 -8.24
CA ALA A 335 -28.10 4.19 -8.12
C ALA A 335 -28.52 4.83 -9.46
N TYR A 336 -27.95 4.37 -10.58
CA TYR A 336 -28.20 4.89 -11.92
C TYR A 336 -28.46 3.75 -12.94
N PRO A 337 -29.62 3.07 -12.88
CA PRO A 337 -29.93 1.95 -13.78
C PRO A 337 -29.85 2.36 -15.26
N GLY A 338 -29.15 1.54 -16.05
CA GLY A 338 -28.92 1.79 -17.48
C GLY A 338 -27.80 2.78 -17.79
N ILE A 339 -27.01 3.23 -16.80
CA ILE A 339 -25.81 4.03 -17.01
C ILE A 339 -24.56 3.23 -16.59
N THR A 340 -23.68 2.98 -17.56
CA THR A 340 -22.40 2.30 -17.39
C THR A 340 -21.26 3.31 -17.33
N THR A 341 -20.41 3.21 -16.31
CA THR A 341 -19.27 4.10 -16.10
C THR A 341 -18.01 3.63 -16.81
N TYR A 342 -17.26 4.58 -17.38
CA TYR A 342 -15.99 4.37 -18.08
C TYR A 342 -14.95 5.38 -17.60
N PRO A 343 -14.21 5.10 -16.51
CA PRO A 343 -13.19 6.02 -16.01
C PRO A 343 -11.97 6.12 -16.95
N GLY A 344 -11.61 7.35 -17.30
CA GLY A 344 -10.42 7.64 -18.10
C GLY A 344 -9.13 7.58 -17.28
N THR A 345 -8.11 6.94 -17.81
CA THR A 345 -6.77 6.84 -17.21
C THR A 345 -5.65 7.02 -18.24
N LEU A 346 -4.41 7.13 -17.77
CA LEU A 346 -3.23 7.35 -18.62
C LEU A 346 -2.92 6.12 -19.48
N ASP A 347 -2.55 6.33 -20.74
CA ASP A 347 -2.30 5.26 -21.73
C ASP A 347 -1.23 4.23 -21.29
N ILE A 348 -0.27 4.65 -20.45
CA ILE A 348 0.73 3.76 -19.82
C ILE A 348 0.09 2.61 -19.01
N ASN A 349 -1.14 2.76 -18.52
CA ASN A 349 -1.86 1.71 -17.80
C ASN A 349 -2.38 0.59 -18.71
N PHE A 350 -2.42 0.81 -20.02
CA PHE A 350 -2.78 -0.19 -21.04
C PHE A 350 -1.56 -0.74 -21.80
N LEU A 351 -0.35 -0.22 -21.56
CA LEU A 351 0.88 -0.67 -22.23
C LEU A 351 1.36 -2.05 -21.73
N PHE A 352 1.05 -2.40 -20.48
CA PHE A 352 1.52 -3.64 -19.86
C PHE A 352 0.50 -4.77 -20.05
N PRO A 353 0.89 -5.93 -20.61
CA PRO A 353 0.05 -7.12 -20.70
C PRO A 353 -0.58 -7.53 -19.37
N PHE A 354 -1.73 -8.22 -19.40
CA PHE A 354 -2.56 -8.64 -18.26
C PHE A 354 -3.13 -7.50 -17.40
N ARG A 355 -2.33 -6.48 -17.06
CA ARG A 355 -2.79 -5.24 -16.41
C ARG A 355 -3.71 -4.46 -17.34
N ARG A 356 -3.39 -4.39 -18.64
CA ARG A 356 -4.28 -3.90 -19.70
C ARG A 356 -5.66 -4.57 -19.62
N GLU A 357 -5.69 -5.90 -19.63
CA GLU A 357 -6.94 -6.68 -19.60
C GLU A 357 -7.71 -6.45 -18.30
N TYR A 358 -7.04 -6.42 -17.15
CA TYR A 358 -7.66 -6.09 -15.86
C TYR A 358 -8.32 -4.72 -15.87
N MET A 359 -7.63 -3.70 -16.39
CA MET A 359 -8.17 -2.33 -16.49
C MET A 359 -9.35 -2.27 -17.46
N LEU A 360 -9.28 -2.93 -18.62
CA LEU A 360 -10.37 -3.01 -19.60
C LEU A 360 -11.59 -3.77 -19.05
N MET A 361 -11.39 -4.89 -18.35
CA MET A 361 -12.46 -5.65 -17.68
C MET A 361 -13.16 -4.84 -16.59
N LEU A 362 -12.48 -3.87 -15.97
CA LEU A 362 -13.10 -2.91 -15.06
C LEU A 362 -13.75 -1.70 -15.77
N GLY A 363 -13.70 -1.63 -17.10
CA GLY A 363 -14.27 -0.52 -17.89
C GLY A 363 -13.37 0.72 -17.99
N ALA A 364 -12.09 0.63 -17.63
CA ALA A 364 -11.15 1.73 -17.83
C ALA A 364 -10.96 2.05 -19.31
N ILE A 365 -10.84 3.34 -19.65
CA ILE A 365 -10.51 3.81 -21.00
C ILE A 365 -9.32 4.76 -20.99
N SER A 366 -8.76 5.05 -22.16
CA SER A 366 -7.83 6.16 -22.34
C SER A 366 -8.50 7.49 -21.99
N CYS A 367 -7.82 8.36 -21.22
CA CYS A 367 -8.27 9.74 -21.02
C CYS A 367 -8.03 10.65 -22.25
N GLY A 368 -7.54 10.11 -23.37
CA GLY A 368 -7.30 10.84 -24.61
C GLY A 368 -8.59 11.32 -25.28
N ARG A 369 -8.53 12.49 -25.94
CA ARG A 369 -9.67 13.20 -26.54
C ARG A 369 -10.57 12.29 -27.37
N GLU A 370 -9.99 11.50 -28.28
CA GLU A 370 -10.77 10.69 -29.20
C GLU A 370 -11.46 9.50 -28.53
N SER A 371 -10.94 8.97 -27.42
CA SER A 371 -11.62 7.93 -26.64
C SER A 371 -12.84 8.48 -25.92
N VAL A 372 -12.67 9.61 -25.23
CA VAL A 372 -13.76 10.30 -24.55
C VAL A 372 -14.84 10.73 -25.56
N LYS A 373 -14.44 11.29 -26.70
CA LYS A 373 -15.34 11.64 -27.81
C LYS A 373 -16.10 10.43 -28.34
N TYR A 374 -15.39 9.32 -28.60
CA TYR A 374 -16.00 8.08 -29.10
C TYR A 374 -17.07 7.57 -28.14
N MET A 375 -16.78 7.50 -26.84
CA MET A 375 -17.73 7.07 -25.83
C MET A 375 -18.94 8.00 -25.67
N LEU A 376 -18.74 9.32 -25.71
CA LEU A 376 -19.83 10.30 -25.64
C LEU A 376 -20.69 10.32 -26.93
N SER A 377 -20.14 9.90 -28.07
CA SER A 377 -20.84 9.86 -29.36
C SER A 377 -21.74 8.63 -29.58
N LYS A 378 -21.77 7.66 -28.66
CA LYS A 378 -22.56 6.41 -28.82
C LYS A 378 -24.09 6.71 -28.75
N PRO A 379 -24.88 6.41 -29.79
CA PRO A 379 -26.26 6.89 -29.92
C PRO A 379 -27.28 6.22 -28.99
N ALA A 380 -26.91 5.12 -28.33
CA ALA A 380 -27.80 4.43 -27.38
C ALA A 380 -28.03 5.19 -26.07
N GLY A 381 -27.17 6.17 -25.75
CA GLY A 381 -27.08 6.76 -24.41
C GLY A 381 -26.42 5.81 -23.40
N GLY A 382 -26.44 6.18 -22.12
CA GLY A 382 -26.05 5.30 -21.02
C GLY A 382 -24.54 5.18 -20.77
N HIS A 383 -23.69 5.93 -21.49
CA HIS A 383 -22.24 5.92 -21.26
C HIS A 383 -21.80 7.13 -20.41
N ALA A 384 -21.33 6.88 -19.19
CA ALA A 384 -20.78 7.90 -18.30
C ALA A 384 -19.25 7.83 -18.27
N VAL A 385 -18.57 8.67 -19.06
CA VAL A 385 -17.11 8.81 -18.98
C VAL A 385 -16.74 9.60 -17.73
N VAL A 386 -15.80 9.10 -16.93
CA VAL A 386 -15.39 9.75 -15.67
C VAL A 386 -13.93 10.19 -15.76
N LEU A 387 -13.66 11.49 -15.60
CA LEU A 387 -12.31 12.06 -15.73
C LEU A 387 -11.81 12.69 -14.44
N ALA A 388 -10.58 12.34 -14.08
CA ALA A 388 -9.71 13.06 -13.16
C ALA A 388 -9.31 14.42 -13.79
N VAL A 389 -9.98 15.51 -13.41
CA VAL A 389 -9.98 16.76 -14.23
C VAL A 389 -8.73 17.63 -14.09
N GLY A 390 -8.06 17.67 -12.94
CA GLY A 390 -6.71 18.25 -12.82
C GLY A 390 -5.58 17.28 -13.22
N GLY A 391 -5.89 15.98 -13.35
CA GLY A 391 -4.98 14.96 -13.85
C GLY A 391 -3.77 14.69 -12.96
N ALA A 392 -2.67 14.23 -13.56
CA ALA A 392 -1.44 13.89 -12.83
C ALA A 392 -0.84 15.05 -12.00
N GLU A 393 -1.15 16.30 -12.37
CA GLU A 393 -0.70 17.49 -11.64
C GLU A 393 -1.47 17.65 -10.31
N GLU A 394 -2.79 17.43 -10.33
CA GLU A 394 -3.64 17.38 -9.13
C GLU A 394 -3.28 16.21 -8.22
N ALA A 395 -2.99 15.03 -8.80
CA ALA A 395 -2.60 13.83 -8.05
C ALA A 395 -1.35 14.00 -7.16
N LEU A 396 -0.53 15.02 -7.45
CA LEU A 396 0.73 15.34 -6.77
C LEU A 396 0.62 16.54 -5.82
N GLU A 397 -0.50 17.25 -5.81
CA GLU A 397 -0.79 18.38 -4.91
C GLU A 397 -1.89 17.99 -3.88
N ALA A 398 -2.13 16.68 -3.74
CA ALA A 398 -3.18 16.07 -2.93
C ALA A 398 -2.76 15.92 -1.46
N HIS A 399 -2.79 17.02 -0.71
CA HIS A 399 -2.36 17.07 0.70
C HIS A 399 -3.52 16.81 1.69
N PRO A 400 -3.27 16.20 2.87
CA PRO A 400 -4.27 16.03 3.92
C PRO A 400 -4.91 17.36 4.34
N GLY A 401 -6.25 17.41 4.36
CA GLY A 401 -7.01 18.60 4.75
C GLY A 401 -7.16 19.69 3.67
N ALA A 402 -6.58 19.53 2.47
CA ALA A 402 -6.69 20.48 1.38
C ALA A 402 -7.18 19.82 0.08
N SER A 403 -8.19 20.43 -0.56
CA SER A 403 -8.67 20.03 -1.90
C SER A 403 -8.36 21.15 -2.89
N ARG A 404 -7.41 20.93 -3.80
CA ARG A 404 -6.98 21.91 -4.81
C ARG A 404 -7.19 21.36 -6.21
N ILE A 405 -8.05 22.00 -7.01
CA ILE A 405 -8.40 21.57 -8.37
C ILE A 405 -7.65 22.39 -9.43
N ILE A 406 -6.98 21.74 -10.37
CA ILE A 406 -6.13 22.41 -11.36
C ILE A 406 -6.88 22.59 -12.68
N LEU A 407 -7.78 23.58 -12.74
CA LEU A 407 -8.61 23.84 -13.94
C LEU A 407 -8.09 24.94 -14.88
N LYS A 408 -7.19 25.84 -14.43
CA LYS A 408 -6.80 27.05 -15.19
C LYS A 408 -6.25 26.71 -16.58
N SER A 409 -5.43 25.66 -16.66
CA SER A 409 -4.84 25.08 -17.88
C SER A 409 -5.64 23.90 -18.47
N ARG A 410 -6.54 23.27 -17.71
CA ARG A 410 -7.17 21.97 -18.03
C ARG A 410 -8.60 22.09 -18.57
N LYS A 411 -8.88 23.01 -19.51
CA LYS A 411 -10.23 23.27 -20.04
C LYS A 411 -10.70 22.30 -21.16
N GLY A 412 -9.91 21.28 -21.48
CA GLY A 412 -10.17 20.37 -22.61
C GLY A 412 -11.45 19.54 -22.49
N PHE A 413 -11.75 19.03 -21.29
CA PHE A 413 -12.95 18.22 -21.04
C PHE A 413 -14.25 19.03 -21.20
N VAL A 414 -14.27 20.28 -20.72
CA VAL A 414 -15.42 21.21 -20.90
C VAL A 414 -15.68 21.49 -22.37
N ARG A 415 -14.62 21.77 -23.15
CA ARG A 415 -14.74 21.93 -24.62
C ARG A 415 -15.28 20.67 -25.29
N LEU A 416 -14.92 19.49 -24.80
CA LEU A 416 -15.38 18.23 -25.38
C LEU A 416 -16.85 17.92 -25.05
N ALA A 417 -17.31 18.20 -23.82
CA ALA A 417 -18.73 18.14 -23.49
C ALA A 417 -19.56 19.07 -24.39
N LEU A 418 -19.15 20.34 -24.54
CA LEU A 418 -19.81 21.30 -25.42
C LEU A 418 -19.84 20.91 -26.91
N ILE A 419 -18.96 19.99 -27.35
CA ILE A 419 -18.94 19.44 -28.72
C ILE A 419 -19.82 18.18 -28.84
N CYS A 420 -20.07 17.45 -27.75
CA CYS A 420 -20.79 16.18 -27.74
C CYS A 420 -22.25 16.27 -27.28
N GLY A 421 -22.62 17.30 -26.51
CA GLY A 421 -23.95 17.48 -25.91
C GLY A 421 -24.07 16.96 -24.48
#